data_AF-A0A7H8MFT4-F1
#
_entry.id   AF-A0A7H8MFT4-F1
#
_cell.length_a   1.000
_cell.length_b   1.000
_cell.length_c   1.000
_cell.angle_alpha   90.00
_cell.angle_beta   90.00
_cell.angle_gamma   90.00
#
_symmetry.space_group_name_H-M   'P 1'
#
loop_
_entity.id
_entity.type
_entity.pdbx_description
1 polymer ?
#
loop_
_entity_poly.entity_id
_entity_poly.type
_entity_poly.pdbx_seq_one_letter_code
_entity_poly.pdbx_strand_id
1 'polypeptide(L)'
;MPINGPTNSQKHQGGRHLVLAEALLRGIPSQLHGAATYVEVGPYLAQVMVAAQGAWMIADIDTTTALTCERVILVDVTNGRRDFYVAEGASFRAGVRARHEAFLQKQGGTRPRNPDSKHTAVRPEDVAEWRERWELLLPHPAQA
;
A
#
# COMPACT_ATOMS: atom_id res chain seq x y z
N MET A 1 17.36 25.46 -14.57
CA MET A 1 17.61 24.76 -13.29
C MET A 1 17.30 23.29 -13.50
N PRO A 2 18.11 22.34 -13.00
CA PRO A 2 17.73 20.93 -13.02
C PRO A 2 16.47 20.74 -12.15
N ILE A 3 15.50 19.99 -12.66
CA ILE A 3 14.35 19.57 -11.86
C ILE A 3 14.85 18.52 -10.87
N ASN A 4 14.90 18.87 -9.59
CA ASN A 4 15.18 17.89 -8.54
C ASN A 4 14.09 16.81 -8.55
N GLY A 5 14.48 15.55 -8.29
CA GLY A 5 13.53 14.45 -8.19
C GLY A 5 12.48 14.70 -7.10
N PRO A 6 11.29 14.08 -7.19
CA PRO A 6 10.21 14.32 -6.24
C PRO A 6 10.60 13.84 -4.83
N THR A 7 10.21 14.61 -3.82
CA THR A 7 10.28 14.21 -2.40
C THR A 7 9.38 13.02 -2.13
N ASN A 8 9.58 12.31 -1.00
CA ASN A 8 8.69 11.21 -0.63
C ASN A 8 7.24 11.67 -0.46
N SER A 9 7.02 12.84 0.16
CA SER A 9 5.67 13.42 0.26
C SER A 9 5.03 13.63 -1.11
N GLN A 10 5.76 14.20 -2.07
CA GLN A 10 5.27 14.37 -3.45
C GLN A 10 4.95 13.04 -4.13
N LYS A 11 5.77 11.99 -3.93
CA LYS A 11 5.48 10.64 -4.45
C LYS A 11 4.19 10.08 -3.88
N HIS A 12 3.98 10.19 -2.57
CA HIS A 12 2.73 9.73 -1.92
C HIS A 12 1.51 10.51 -2.41
N GLN A 13 1.63 11.83 -2.56
CA GLN A 13 0.55 12.63 -3.16
C GLN A 13 0.28 12.19 -4.60
N GLY A 14 1.31 12.01 -5.43
CA GLY A 14 1.16 11.50 -6.79
C GLY A 14 0.46 10.14 -6.84
N GLY A 15 0.83 9.20 -5.97
CA GLY A 15 0.17 7.90 -5.88
C GLY A 15 -1.30 7.98 -5.52
N ARG A 16 -1.69 8.85 -4.57
CA ARG A 16 -3.12 9.07 -4.25
C ARG A 16 -3.89 9.56 -5.47
N HIS A 17 -3.34 10.54 -6.19
CA HIS A 17 -4.01 11.07 -7.40
C HIS A 17 -4.10 10.03 -8.51
N LEU A 18 -3.09 9.17 -8.68
CA LEU A 18 -3.16 8.04 -9.61
C LEU A 18 -4.28 7.06 -9.23
N VAL A 19 -4.40 6.72 -7.95
CA VAL A 19 -5.49 5.85 -7.46
C VAL A 19 -6.85 6.49 -7.74
N LEU A 20 -7.03 7.77 -7.44
CA LEU A 20 -8.29 8.46 -7.69
C LEU A 20 -8.62 8.50 -9.17
N ALA A 21 -7.65 8.87 -10.02
CA ALA A 21 -7.86 8.90 -11.46
C ALA A 21 -8.28 7.52 -11.99
N GLU A 22 -7.57 6.46 -11.60
CA GLU A 22 -7.86 5.10 -12.03
C GLU A 22 -9.22 4.60 -11.51
N ALA A 23 -9.55 4.86 -10.24
CA ALA A 23 -10.84 4.52 -9.65
C ALA A 23 -12.00 5.23 -10.37
N LEU A 24 -11.88 6.54 -10.62
CA LEU A 24 -12.89 7.33 -11.32
C LEU A 24 -13.10 6.85 -12.76
N LEU A 25 -12.02 6.53 -13.48
CA LEU A 25 -12.10 5.97 -14.84
C LEU A 25 -12.80 4.60 -14.87
N ARG A 26 -12.80 3.87 -13.76
CA ARG A 26 -13.53 2.62 -13.57
C ARG A 26 -14.97 2.81 -13.08
N GLY A 27 -15.40 4.06 -12.89
CA GLY A 27 -16.73 4.39 -12.38
C GLY A 27 -16.89 4.21 -10.87
N ILE A 28 -15.79 4.12 -10.11
CA ILE A 28 -15.81 4.02 -8.65
C ILE A 28 -15.73 5.43 -8.06
N PRO A 29 -16.76 5.90 -7.34
CA PRO A 29 -16.74 7.21 -6.70
C PRO A 29 -15.54 7.33 -5.76
N SER A 30 -14.74 8.39 -5.89
CA SER A 30 -13.55 8.53 -5.05
C SER A 30 -13.11 9.98 -4.88
N GLN A 31 -12.48 10.28 -3.74
CA GLN A 31 -11.93 11.59 -3.41
C GLN A 31 -10.77 11.51 -2.41
N LEU A 32 -9.99 12.59 -2.33
CA LEU A 32 -8.92 12.70 -1.34
C LEU A 32 -9.52 12.77 0.07
N HIS A 33 -8.91 12.04 1.01
CA HIS A 33 -9.25 12.15 2.42
C HIS A 33 -8.08 12.77 3.20
N GLY A 34 -8.25 14.03 3.62
CA GLY A 34 -7.25 14.77 4.39
C GLY A 34 -5.88 14.95 3.71
N ALA A 35 -4.88 15.37 4.48
CA ALA A 35 -3.53 15.67 3.98
C ALA A 35 -2.59 14.43 3.88
N ALA A 36 -3.04 13.27 4.36
CA ALA A 36 -2.21 12.07 4.59
C ALA A 36 -2.31 11.04 3.45
N THR A 37 -1.90 9.80 3.70
CA THR A 37 -1.87 8.69 2.74
C THR A 37 -3.24 8.02 2.55
N TYR A 38 -4.35 8.76 2.62
CA TYR A 38 -5.71 8.18 2.61
C TYR A 38 -6.57 8.73 1.49
N VAL A 39 -7.49 7.90 1.00
CA VAL A 39 -8.52 8.26 0.02
C VAL A 39 -9.85 7.62 0.42
N GLU A 40 -10.95 8.28 0.08
CA GLU A 40 -12.26 7.65 0.05
C GLU A 40 -12.46 7.05 -1.34
N VAL A 41 -12.87 5.80 -1.41
CA VAL A 41 -13.05 5.05 -2.67
C VAL A 41 -14.14 4.01 -2.53
N GLY A 42 -15.19 4.15 -3.33
CA GLY A 42 -16.43 3.42 -3.13
C GLY A 42 -16.97 3.69 -1.72
N PRO A 43 -17.37 2.65 -0.95
CA PRO A 43 -17.82 2.81 0.43
C PRO A 43 -16.67 2.85 1.46
N TYR A 44 -15.41 2.79 1.02
CA TYR A 44 -14.28 2.53 1.91
C TYR A 44 -13.37 3.75 2.11
N LEU A 45 -12.82 3.87 3.32
CA LEU A 45 -11.60 4.62 3.59
C LEU A 45 -10.40 3.71 3.34
N ALA A 46 -9.58 4.05 2.35
CA ALA A 46 -8.42 3.26 1.95
C ALA A 46 -7.10 3.97 2.25
N GLN A 47 -6.10 3.21 2.73
CA GLN A 47 -4.72 3.68 2.78
C GLN A 47 -4.05 3.47 1.42
N VAL A 48 -3.34 4.48 0.93
CA VAL A 48 -2.54 4.43 -0.30
C VAL A 48 -1.05 4.37 0.03
N MET A 49 -0.36 3.36 -0.48
CA MET A 49 1.09 3.20 -0.32
C MET A 49 1.77 3.20 -1.69
N VAL A 50 2.94 3.84 -1.79
CA VAL A 50 3.63 4.01 -3.08
C VAL A 50 5.00 3.36 -3.06
N ALA A 51 5.28 2.53 -4.05
CA ALA A 51 6.60 2.02 -4.37
C ALA A 51 7.15 2.82 -5.56
N ALA A 52 8.29 3.48 -5.36
CA ALA A 52 8.99 4.21 -6.43
C ALA A 52 10.34 3.59 -6.79
N GLN A 53 10.75 2.55 -6.05
CA GLN A 53 12.05 1.88 -6.17
C GLN A 53 11.91 0.36 -6.06
N GLY A 54 10.78 -0.18 -6.53
CA GLY A 54 10.51 -1.61 -6.62
C GLY A 54 10.02 -2.28 -5.33
N ALA A 55 9.80 -1.52 -4.26
CA ALA A 55 9.21 -2.02 -3.02
C ALA A 55 8.46 -0.94 -2.25
N TRP A 56 7.43 -1.34 -1.52
CA TRP A 56 6.82 -0.55 -0.46
C TRP A 56 7.63 -0.74 0.82
N MET A 57 8.22 0.34 1.30
CA MET A 57 9.01 0.35 2.52
C MET A 57 8.11 0.60 3.73
N ILE A 58 7.94 -0.42 4.56
CA ILE A 58 7.28 -0.32 5.85
C ILE A 58 8.34 0.07 6.88
N ALA A 59 8.29 1.31 7.38
CA ALA A 59 9.24 1.78 8.38
C ALA A 59 9.03 1.11 9.74
N ASP A 60 7.78 0.97 10.16
CA ASP A 60 7.43 0.34 11.43
C ASP A 60 6.27 -0.63 11.22
N ILE A 61 6.56 -1.91 11.47
CA ILE A 61 5.58 -2.97 11.31
C ILE A 61 4.46 -2.90 12.33
N ASP A 62 4.75 -2.53 13.57
CA ASP A 62 3.74 -2.50 14.63
C ASP A 62 2.74 -1.39 14.36
N THR A 63 3.24 -0.21 13.99
CA THR A 63 2.42 0.92 13.54
C THR A 63 1.53 0.52 12.37
N THR A 64 2.10 -0.15 11.36
CA THR A 64 1.35 -0.58 10.18
C THR A 64 0.27 -1.61 10.51
N THR A 65 0.58 -2.58 11.36
CA THR A 65 -0.36 -3.64 11.73
C THR A 65 -1.43 -3.18 12.73
N ALA A 66 -1.21 -2.06 13.43
CA ALA A 66 -2.19 -1.45 14.32
C ALA A 66 -3.25 -0.63 13.57
N LEU A 67 -3.04 -0.30 12.29
CA LEU A 67 -4.02 0.41 11.49
C LEU A 67 -5.28 -0.42 11.26
N THR A 68 -6.43 0.24 11.20
CA THR A 68 -7.75 -0.40 11.08
C THR A 68 -8.44 -0.09 9.75
N CYS A 69 -7.75 0.55 8.80
CA CYS A 69 -8.32 0.80 7.47
C CYS A 69 -8.77 -0.52 6.81
N GLU A 70 -9.96 -0.48 6.22
CA GLU A 70 -10.60 -1.64 5.59
C GLU A 70 -9.94 -2.02 4.27
N ARG A 71 -9.34 -1.03 3.60
CA ARG A 71 -8.70 -1.21 2.29
C ARG A 71 -7.29 -0.65 2.31
N VAL A 72 -6.40 -1.34 1.61
CA VAL A 72 -5.06 -0.86 1.29
C VAL A 72 -4.90 -0.94 -0.23
N ILE A 73 -4.46 0.18 -0.82
CA ILE A 73 -4.16 0.28 -2.25
C ILE A 73 -2.68 0.56 -2.38
N LEU A 74 -1.96 -0.39 -2.97
CA LEU A 74 -0.54 -0.29 -3.25
C LEU A 74 -0.36 0.15 -4.70
N VAL A 75 0.45 1.18 -4.93
CA VAL A 75 0.76 1.70 -6.25
C VAL A 75 2.24 1.52 -6.51
N ASP A 76 2.61 0.80 -7.57
CA ASP A 76 3.98 0.73 -8.05
C ASP A 76 4.17 1.70 -9.22
N VAL A 77 4.97 2.74 -8.97
CA VAL A 77 5.36 3.77 -9.94
C VAL A 77 6.81 3.64 -10.41
N THR A 78 7.47 2.54 -10.04
CA THR A 78 8.88 2.30 -10.37
C THR A 78 9.08 2.32 -11.88
N ASN A 79 10.08 3.08 -12.36
CA ASN A 79 10.40 3.22 -13.78
C ASN A 79 9.20 3.65 -14.65
N GLY A 80 8.27 4.44 -14.10
CA GLY A 80 7.10 4.94 -14.84
C GLY A 80 5.95 3.95 -14.96
N ARG A 81 6.03 2.79 -14.28
CA ARG A 81 4.91 1.85 -14.14
C ARG A 81 3.72 2.51 -13.44
N ARG A 82 2.56 1.87 -13.57
CA ARG A 82 1.30 2.26 -12.90
C ARG A 82 0.52 1.00 -12.56
N ASP A 83 1.15 0.14 -11.75
CA ASP A 83 0.51 -1.09 -11.31
C ASP A 83 -0.21 -0.86 -9.99
N PHE A 84 -1.43 -1.36 -9.88
CA PHE A 84 -2.27 -1.21 -8.71
C PHE A 84 -2.54 -2.58 -8.08
N TYR A 85 -2.47 -2.61 -6.75
CA TYR A 85 -2.77 -3.80 -5.96
C TYR A 85 -3.74 -3.41 -4.86
N VAL A 86 -4.92 -4.04 -4.85
CA VAL A 86 -6.00 -3.71 -3.94
C VAL A 86 -6.19 -4.87 -2.98
N ALA A 87 -6.08 -4.60 -1.69
CA ALA A 87 -6.15 -5.60 -0.65
C ALA A 87 -7.20 -5.25 0.41
N GLU A 88 -7.80 -6.29 0.99
CA GLU A 88 -8.39 -6.22 2.32
C GLU A 88 -7.30 -5.80 3.32
N GLY A 89 -7.57 -4.77 4.13
CA GLY A 89 -6.58 -4.23 5.04
C GLY A 89 -6.07 -5.27 6.04
N ALA A 90 -6.94 -6.15 6.53
CA ALA A 90 -6.57 -7.23 7.44
C ALA A 90 -5.58 -8.22 6.78
N SER A 91 -5.86 -8.65 5.55
CA SER A 91 -5.00 -9.55 4.79
C SER A 91 -3.64 -8.94 4.48
N PHE A 92 -3.60 -7.65 4.12
CA PHE A 92 -2.35 -6.91 3.94
C PHE A 92 -1.50 -6.94 5.22
N ARG A 93 -2.09 -6.54 6.36
CA ARG A 93 -1.38 -6.48 7.64
C ARG A 93 -0.89 -7.86 8.11
N ALA A 94 -1.70 -8.90 7.96
CA ALA A 94 -1.32 -10.27 8.26
C ALA A 94 -0.13 -10.73 7.40
N GLY A 95 -0.18 -10.45 6.09
CA GLY A 95 0.92 -10.76 5.19
C GLY A 95 2.20 -10.00 5.55
N VAL A 96 2.13 -8.71 5.91
CA VAL A 96 3.29 -7.92 6.34
C VAL A 96 3.93 -8.54 7.59
N ARG A 97 3.11 -8.92 8.59
CA ARG A 97 3.55 -9.60 9.82
C ARG A 97 4.27 -10.91 9.52
N ALA A 98 3.63 -11.79 8.74
CA ALA A 98 4.20 -13.10 8.39
C ALA A 98 5.55 -12.98 7.66
N ARG A 99 5.68 -12.03 6.72
CA ARG A 99 6.95 -11.80 6.00
C ARG A 99 8.06 -11.31 6.91
N HIS A 100 7.74 -10.44 7.86
CA HIS A 100 8.72 -9.96 8.83
C HIS A 100 9.20 -11.08 9.76
N GLU A 101 8.27 -11.91 10.25
CA GLU A 101 8.61 -13.08 11.08
C GLU A 101 9.46 -14.09 10.31
N ALA A 102 9.08 -14.42 9.07
CA ALA A 102 9.87 -15.30 8.21
C ALA A 102 11.28 -14.76 7.93
N PHE A 103 11.41 -13.43 7.79
CA PHE A 103 12.72 -12.80 7.66
C PHE A 103 13.55 -12.95 8.95
N LEU A 104 12.98 -12.67 10.12
CA LEU A 104 13.68 -12.83 11.39
C LEU A 104 14.11 -14.28 11.62
N GLN A 105 13.25 -15.26 11.32
CA GLN A 105 13.59 -16.68 11.41
C GLN A 105 14.81 -17.04 10.55
N LYS A 106 14.88 -16.54 9.30
CA LYS A 106 16.04 -16.74 8.43
C LYS A 106 17.34 -16.11 8.95
N GLN A 107 17.23 -15.11 9.82
CA GLN A 107 18.38 -14.43 10.44
C GLN A 107 18.74 -14.97 11.84
N GLY A 108 18.12 -16.07 12.28
CA GLY A 108 18.36 -16.63 13.62
C GLY A 108 17.56 -15.95 14.74
N GLY A 109 16.44 -15.29 14.41
CA GLY A 109 15.50 -14.68 15.35
C GLY A 109 15.73 -13.18 15.60
N THR A 110 16.85 -12.62 15.14
CA THR A 110 17.18 -11.20 15.33
C THR A 110 17.91 -10.64 14.11
N ARG A 111 17.80 -9.33 13.87
CA ARG A 111 18.51 -8.69 12.77
C ARG A 111 20.01 -8.59 13.07
N PRO A 112 20.90 -8.95 12.11
CA PRO A 112 22.34 -8.97 12.36
C PRO A 112 22.99 -7.61 12.67
N ARG A 113 22.40 -6.50 12.19
CA ARG A 113 22.99 -5.14 12.30
C ARG A 113 22.26 -4.22 13.26
N ASN A 114 20.93 -4.25 13.23
CA ASN A 114 20.08 -3.43 14.10
C ASN A 114 18.91 -4.29 14.58
N PRO A 115 19.07 -4.95 15.75
CA PRO A 115 18.05 -5.81 16.36
C PRO A 115 16.67 -5.16 16.47
N ASP A 116 16.63 -3.86 16.76
CA ASP A 116 15.39 -3.11 17.01
C ASP A 116 14.71 -2.62 15.72
N SER A 117 15.33 -2.81 14.55
CA SER A 117 14.76 -2.35 13.29
C SER A 117 13.48 -3.13 12.95
N LYS A 118 12.39 -2.37 12.84
CA LYS A 118 11.06 -2.85 12.44
C LYS A 118 10.79 -2.70 10.94
N HIS A 119 11.83 -2.41 10.17
CA HIS A 119 11.70 -2.13 8.74
C HIS A 119 11.42 -3.41 7.97
N THR A 120 10.37 -3.42 7.15
CA THR A 120 10.15 -4.51 6.20
C THR A 120 9.86 -3.96 4.81
N ALA A 121 10.29 -4.70 3.79
CA ALA A 121 10.02 -4.38 2.40
C ALA A 121 8.95 -5.34 1.89
N VAL A 122 7.93 -4.80 1.24
CA VAL A 122 6.94 -5.57 0.48
C VAL A 122 7.23 -5.32 -0.99
N ARG A 123 7.39 -6.39 -1.77
CA ARG A 123 7.73 -6.31 -3.20
C ARG A 123 6.52 -6.66 -4.07
N PRO A 124 6.48 -6.29 -5.36
CA PRO A 124 5.38 -6.65 -6.26
C PRO A 124 5.05 -8.15 -6.28
N GLU A 125 6.05 -9.03 -6.21
CA GLU A 125 5.86 -10.48 -6.15
C GLU A 125 5.13 -10.94 -4.88
N ASP A 126 5.30 -10.22 -3.77
CA ASP A 126 4.65 -10.54 -2.50
C ASP A 126 3.14 -10.32 -2.54
N VAL A 127 2.69 -9.39 -3.37
CA VAL A 127 1.30 -8.91 -3.42
C VAL A 127 0.63 -9.19 -4.75
N ALA A 128 1.24 -10.04 -5.58
CA ALA A 128 0.79 -10.32 -6.94
C ALA A 128 -0.68 -10.79 -7.01
N GLU A 129 -1.16 -11.50 -5.99
CA GLU A 129 -2.55 -11.96 -5.87
C GLU A 129 -3.57 -10.81 -5.76
N TRP A 130 -3.14 -9.60 -5.39
CA TRP A 130 -4.00 -8.41 -5.25
C TRP A 130 -3.97 -7.49 -6.46
N ARG A 131 -3.18 -7.83 -7.49
CA ARG A 131 -3.01 -7.00 -8.68
C ARG A 131 -4.36 -6.81 -9.38
N GLU A 132 -4.68 -5.55 -9.67
CA GLU A 132 -5.91 -5.13 -10.37
C GLU A 132 -7.23 -5.58 -9.71
N ARG A 133 -7.23 -5.90 -8.40
CA ARG A 133 -8.43 -6.34 -7.66
C ARG A 133 -9.38 -5.21 -7.28
N TRP A 134 -9.70 -4.35 -8.24
CA TRP A 134 -10.57 -3.19 -8.06
C TRP A 134 -11.99 -3.56 -7.63
N GLU A 135 -12.45 -4.78 -7.89
CA GLU A 135 -13.74 -5.29 -7.43
C GLU A 135 -13.88 -5.25 -5.90
N LEU A 136 -12.78 -5.27 -5.16
CA LEU A 136 -12.79 -5.15 -3.69
C LEU A 136 -13.23 -3.76 -3.20
N LEU A 137 -13.28 -2.76 -4.08
CA LEU A 137 -13.72 -1.40 -3.78
C LEU A 137 -15.17 -1.13 -4.18
N LEU A 138 -15.84 -2.12 -4.78
CA LEU A 138 -17.26 -2.03 -5.08
C LEU A 138 -18.08 -2.33 -3.83
N PRO A 139 -19.28 -1.75 -3.71
CA PRO A 139 -20.24 -2.17 -2.69
C PRO A 139 -20.49 -3.67 -2.82
N HIS A 140 -20.46 -4.40 -1.71
CA HIS A 140 -21.02 -5.75 -1.73
C HIS A 140 -22.52 -5.64 -2.05
N PRO A 141 -23.07 -6.48 -2.93
CA PRO A 141 -24.52 -6.57 -3.05
C PRO A 141 -25.06 -6.92 -1.67
N ALA A 142 -26.04 -6.14 -1.21
CA ALA A 142 -26.76 -6.47 0.01
C ALA A 142 -27.27 -7.91 -0.14
N GLN A 143 -26.87 -8.79 0.79
CA GLN A 143 -27.48 -10.12 0.87
C GLN A 143 -28.97 -9.89 1.15
N ALA A 144 -29.80 -10.26 0.18
CA ALA A 144 -31.26 -10.19 0.26
C ALA A 144 -31.80 -11.21 1.27
#